data_AF-A0A0S7WPF2-F1
#
_entry.id   AF-A0A0S7WPF2-F1
#
_cell.length_a   1.000
_cell.length_b   1.000
_cell.length_c   1.000
_cell.angle_alpha   90.00
_cell.angle_beta   90.00
_cell.angle_gamma   90.00
#
_symmetry.space_group_name_H-M   'P 1'
#
loop_
_entity.id
_entity.type
_entity.pdbx_description
1 polymer ?
#
loop_
_entity_poly.entity_id
_entity_poly.type
_entity_poly.pdbx_seq_one_letter_code
_entity_poly.pdbx_strand_id
1 'polypeptide(L)' 'GNPVIGPKAVTLPSGHSAHPHFTHFIPQAAPLGTYGYTVTIEDGQGNLVAEDSFIFGVLP' A
#
# COMPACT_ATOMS: atom_id res chain seq x y z
N GLY A 1 10.74 -3.92 -11.98
CA GLY A 1 10.53 -2.97 -10.87
C GLY A 1 9.38 -3.45 -10.02
N ASN A 2 9.27 -2.96 -8.79
CA ASN A 2 8.13 -3.28 -7.92
C ASN A 2 6.93 -2.42 -8.36
N PRO A 3 5.88 -2.96 -9.00
CA PRO A 3 4.81 -2.12 -9.53
C PRO A 3 4.06 -1.46 -8.36
N VAL A 4 3.89 -0.14 -8.43
CA VAL A 4 3.01 0.56 -7.52
C VAL A 4 1.59 0.08 -7.79
N ILE A 5 0.93 -0.49 -6.78
CA ILE A 5 -0.50 -0.75 -6.86
C ILE A 5 -1.15 0.62 -6.80
N GLY A 6 -1.65 1.10 -7.95
CA GLY A 6 -2.17 2.46 -8.10
C GLY A 6 -3.29 2.80 -7.13
N PRO A 7 -3.79 4.05 -7.16
CA PRO A 7 -4.90 4.43 -6.29
C PRO A 7 -6.13 3.57 -6.61
N LYS A 8 -6.66 2.87 -5.61
CA LYS A 8 -7.91 2.12 -5.71
C LYS A 8 -9.04 2.98 -5.15
N ALA A 9 -9.87 3.51 -6.04
CA ALA A 9 -11.04 4.30 -5.63
C ALA A 9 -12.07 3.43 -4.89
N VAL A 10 -12.60 3.96 -3.79
CA VAL A 10 -13.68 3.35 -3.01
C VAL A 10 -14.70 4.43 -2.67
N THR A 11 -15.98 4.18 -2.97
CA THR A 11 -17.08 5.06 -2.55
C THR A 11 -17.74 4.47 -1.31
N LEU A 12 -17.75 5.22 -0.20
CA LEU A 12 -18.36 4.80 1.06
C LEU A 12 -19.63 5.63 1.34
N PRO A 13 -20.81 4.99 1.44
CA PRO A 13 -22.00 5.68 1.94
C PRO A 13 -21.83 6.08 3.41
N SER A 14 -22.66 7.02 3.88
CA SER A 14 -22.63 7.44 5.29
C SER A 14 -22.80 6.24 6.24
N GLY A 15 -22.00 6.21 7.30
CA GLY A 15 -21.98 5.13 8.30
C GLY A 15 -21.35 3.80 7.84
N HIS A 16 -20.75 3.74 6.66
CA HIS A 16 -20.09 2.53 6.15
C HIS A 16 -18.57 2.59 6.31
N SER A 17 -17.95 1.41 6.33
CA SER A 17 -16.51 1.22 6.41
C SER A 17 -16.05 0.18 5.40
N ALA A 18 -14.87 0.37 4.79
CA ALA A 18 -14.19 -0.66 4.01
C ALA A 18 -12.87 -1.05 4.68
N HIS A 19 -12.50 -2.33 4.55
CA HIS A 19 -11.30 -2.90 5.13
C HIS A 19 -10.53 -3.66 4.03
N PRO A 20 -9.87 -2.95 3.09
CA PRO A 20 -9.10 -3.62 2.05
C PRO A 20 -7.85 -4.29 2.64
N HIS A 21 -7.55 -5.49 2.14
CA HIS A 21 -6.27 -6.15 2.38
C HIS A 21 -5.43 -6.09 1.10
N PHE A 22 -4.18 -5.63 1.22
CA PHE A 22 -3.23 -5.58 0.11
C PHE A 22 -2.15 -6.62 0.34
N THR A 23 -1.88 -7.40 -0.71
CA THR A 23 -0.80 -8.41 -0.71
C THR A 23 0.14 -8.08 -1.84
N HIS A 24 1.44 -7.99 -1.52
CA HIS A 24 2.48 -7.78 -2.51
C HIS A 24 3.43 -8.97 -2.52
N PHE A 25 3.53 -9.66 -3.66
CA PHE A 25 4.54 -10.69 -3.86
C PHE A 25 5.89 -10.05 -4.15
N ILE A 26 6.86 -10.28 -3.27
CA ILE A 26 8.26 -9.93 -3.51
C ILE A 26 8.86 -11.04 -4.38
N PRO A 27 9.32 -10.75 -5.62
CA PRO A 27 9.91 -11.77 -6.47
C PRO A 27 11.14 -12.40 -5.82
N GLN A 28 11.37 -13.69 -6.05
CA GLN A 28 12.57 -14.37 -5.53
C GLN A 28 13.87 -13.74 -6.04
N ALA A 29 13.85 -13.12 -7.22
CA ALA A 29 14.97 -12.37 -7.78
C ALA A 29 15.13 -10.95 -7.21
N ALA A 30 14.35 -10.56 -6.18
CA ALA A 30 14.53 -9.30 -5.50
C ALA A 30 15.92 -9.25 -4.85
N PRO A 31 16.67 -8.14 -4.99
CA PRO A 31 17.93 -7.97 -4.30
C PRO A 31 17.81 -8.16 -2.78
N LEU A 32 18.89 -8.61 -2.15
CA LEU A 32 18.96 -8.60 -0.70
C LEU A 32 18.99 -7.16 -0.19
N GLY A 33 18.29 -6.89 0.91
CA GLY A 33 18.27 -5.55 1.50
C GLY A 33 17.00 -5.24 2.27
N THR A 34 16.90 -3.97 2.68
CA THR A 34 15.76 -3.43 3.42
C THR A 34 14.81 -2.72 2.47
N TYR A 35 13.53 -3.04 2.60
CA TYR A 35 12.45 -2.51 1.77
C TYR A 35 11.41 -1.81 2.64
N GLY A 36 10.86 -0.72 2.12
CA GLY A 36 9.73 -0.02 2.72
C GLY A 36 8.46 -0.25 1.90
N TYR A 37 7.34 -0.42 2.58
CA TYR A 37 6.01 -0.38 1.99
C TYR A 37 5.22 0.75 2.65
N THR A 38 4.64 1.61 1.82
CA THR A 38 3.82 2.75 2.25
C THR A 38 2.45 2.63 1.62
N VAL A 39 1.41 2.83 2.43
CA VAL A 39 0.03 2.93 1.99
C VAL A 39 -0.49 4.31 2.36
N THR A 40 -1.08 4.99 1.37
CA THR A 40 -1.76 6.26 1.56
C THR A 40 -3.25 6.09 1.30
N ILE A 41 -4.05 6.88 2.03
CA ILE A 41 -5.47 7.06 1.77
C ILE A 41 -5.65 8.54 1.42
N GLU A 42 -6.24 8.79 0.27
CA GLU A 42 -6.57 10.13 -0.19
C GLU A 42 -8.09 10.32 -0.25
N ASP A 43 -8.55 11.56 -0.09
CA ASP A 43 -9.94 11.91 -0.38
C ASP A 43 -10.20 11.98 -1.90
N GLY A 44 -11.46 12.21 -2.29
CA GLY A 44 -11.84 12.30 -3.70
C GLY A 44 -11.25 13.51 -4.45
N GLN A 45 -10.49 14.37 -3.77
CA GLN A 45 -9.80 15.54 -4.32
C GLN A 45 -8.27 15.35 -4.33
N GLY A 46 -7.77 14.21 -3.86
CA GLY A 46 -6.34 13.89 -3.80
C GLY A 46 -5.62 14.40 -2.55
N ASN A 47 -6.35 14.84 -1.52
CA ASN A 47 -5.72 15.24 -0.25
C ASN A 47 -5.43 13.99 0.59
N LEU A 48 -4.22 13.90 1.16
CA LEU A 48 -3.85 12.82 2.07
C LEU A 48 -4.70 12.86 3.34
N VAL A 49 -5.39 11.77 3.62
CA VAL A 49 -6.22 11.55 4.82
C VAL A 49 -5.46 10.74 5.86
N ALA A 50 -4.73 9.72 5.43
CA ALA A 50 -3.93 8.86 6.29
C ALA A 50 -2.77 8.22 5.53
N GLU A 51 -1.72 7.88 6.26
CA GLU A 51 -0.56 7.15 5.75
C GLU A 51 -0.13 6.13 6.81
N ASP A 52 0.28 4.96 6.35
CA ASP A 52 0.95 3.97 7.18
C ASP A 52 2.11 3.34 6.40
N SER A 53 3.15 2.91 7.13
CA SER A 53 4.30 2.27 6.51
C SER A 53 4.92 1.19 7.39
N PHE A 54 5.51 0.19 6.74
CA PHE A 54 6.31 -0.82 7.41
C PHE A 54 7.55 -1.16 6.61
N ILE A 55 8.56 -1.67 7.31
CA ILE A 55 9.85 -2.05 6.76
C ILE A 55 10.03 -3.56 6.89
N PHE A 56 10.60 -4.20 5.87
CA PHE A 56 10.96 -5.61 5.90
C PHE A 56 12.33 -5.85 5.27
N GLY A 57 12.99 -6.94 5.67
CA GLY A 57 14.27 -7.37 5.11
C GLY A 57 14.10 -8.55 4.16
N VAL A 58 14.79 -8.51 3.02
CA VAL A 58 15.04 -9.68 2.18
C VAL A 58 16.44 -10.19 2.52
N LEU A 59 16.48 -11.39 3.10
CA LEU A 59 17.69 -12.05 3.61
C LEU A 59 18.01 -13.29 2.75
N PRO A 60 19.27 -13.78 2.79
CA PRO A 60 19.67 -15.02 2.10
C PRO A 60 18.84 -16.25 2.47
#